data_AF-A0A257VPV7-F1
#
_entry.id   AF-A0A257VPV7-F1
#
_cell.length_a   1.000
_cell.length_b   1.000
_cell.length_c   1.000
_cell.angle_alpha   90.00
_cell.angle_beta   90.00
_cell.angle_gamma   90.00
#
_symmetry.space_group_name_H-M   'P 1'
#
loop_
_entity.id
_entity.type
_entity.pdbx_description
1 polymer ?
#
loop_
_entity_poly.entity_id
_entity_poly.type
_entity_poly.pdbx_seq_one_letter_code
_entity_poly.pdbx_strand_id
1 'polypeptide(L)'
;MTWAASGEDVREIFRRAVEKDERNYAVRDQYTFREESVVEFLDKDGRTKSVERQTKEVLFYDGTQLERLVAKDGKPLSERQAQKEKERIDREIAKMKRESPSARAKRRGESAAALKEETEGRRQVMEAFDLTLKGEQVVAGRPCWLIHGKPRVGYQPKGRRADQLKKFQGDACIDKATSDWMRLEMETT
;
A
#
# COMPACT_ATOMS: atom_id res chain seq x y z
N MET A 1 36.29 13.05 23.57
CA MET A 1 36.30 12.23 22.34
C MET A 1 34.89 11.73 22.10
N THR A 2 34.10 12.51 21.35
CA THR A 2 32.77 12.12 20.91
C THR A 2 32.94 11.30 19.64
N TRP A 3 32.57 10.02 19.71
CA TRP A 3 32.59 9.11 18.58
C TRP A 3 31.55 9.55 17.55
N ALA A 4 31.98 9.58 16.28
CA ALA A 4 31.15 9.90 15.13
C ALA A 4 30.03 8.87 14.96
N ALA A 5 28.78 9.33 14.89
CA ALA A 5 27.70 8.51 14.35
C ALA A 5 27.73 8.61 12.82
N SER A 6 28.44 7.69 12.17
CA SER A 6 28.18 7.41 10.74
C SER A 6 26.90 6.57 10.64
N GLY A 7 25.77 7.19 10.99
CA GLY A 7 24.44 6.64 10.77
C GLY A 7 23.96 7.06 9.38
N GLU A 8 23.36 6.14 8.64
CA GLU A 8 22.70 6.45 7.37
C GLU A 8 21.59 7.48 7.61
N ASP A 9 21.49 8.52 6.78
CA ASP A 9 20.51 9.59 6.97
C ASP A 9 19.08 9.01 6.91
N VAL A 10 18.32 9.19 7.98
CA VAL A 10 16.92 8.73 8.08
C VAL A 10 16.07 9.22 6.92
N ARG A 11 16.32 10.45 6.43
CA ARG A 11 15.61 10.99 5.28
C ARG A 11 15.97 10.28 4.00
N GLU A 12 17.21 9.85 3.85
CA GLU A 12 17.68 9.09 2.69
C GLU A 12 17.15 7.65 2.69
N ILE A 13 17.08 6.99 3.86
CA ILE A 13 16.42 5.68 4.01
C ILE A 13 14.95 5.78 3.58
N PHE A 14 14.23 6.75 4.14
CA PHE A 14 12.82 6.92 3.86
C PHE A 14 12.55 7.33 2.40
N ARG A 15 13.39 8.21 1.83
CA ARG A 15 13.32 8.61 0.41
C ARG A 15 13.42 7.40 -0.51
N ARG A 16 14.42 6.53 -0.30
CA ARG A 16 14.59 5.32 -1.13
C ARG A 16 13.39 4.39 -1.05
N ALA A 17 12.78 4.25 0.14
CA ALA A 17 11.59 3.44 0.32
C ALA A 17 10.38 4.02 -0.43
N VAL A 18 10.15 5.33 -0.34
CA VAL A 18 9.06 6.01 -1.07
C VAL A 18 9.28 5.93 -2.58
N GLU A 19 10.48 6.22 -3.07
CA GLU A 19 10.79 6.13 -4.50
C GLU A 19 10.69 4.71 -5.05
N LYS A 20 11.06 3.70 -4.25
CA LYS A 20 10.88 2.31 -4.65
C LYS A 20 9.39 1.99 -4.77
N ASP A 21 8.59 2.37 -3.78
CA ASP A 21 7.16 2.14 -3.80
C ASP A 21 6.51 2.83 -5.01
N GLU A 22 6.91 4.06 -5.33
CA GLU A 22 6.51 4.74 -6.57
C GLU A 22 6.89 3.97 -7.84
N ARG A 23 8.13 3.46 -7.94
CA ARG A 23 8.57 2.67 -9.10
C ARG A 23 7.73 1.40 -9.25
N ASN A 24 7.51 0.68 -8.16
CA ASN A 24 6.66 -0.52 -8.16
C ASN A 24 5.23 -0.17 -8.62
N TYR A 25 4.68 0.92 -8.09
CA TYR A 25 3.33 1.36 -8.43
C TYR A 25 3.20 1.83 -9.88
N ALA A 26 4.26 2.40 -10.47
CA ALA A 26 4.28 2.86 -11.86
C ALA A 26 4.26 1.72 -12.89
N VAL A 27 4.77 0.54 -12.53
CA VAL A 27 4.80 -0.64 -13.44
C VAL A 27 3.77 -1.71 -13.09
N ARG A 28 2.92 -1.47 -12.09
CA ARG A 28 1.98 -2.47 -11.55
C ARG A 28 0.99 -3.02 -12.58
N ASP A 29 0.71 -2.29 -13.66
CA ASP A 29 -0.19 -2.71 -14.73
C ASP A 29 0.48 -3.60 -15.79
N GLN A 30 1.79 -3.81 -15.69
CA GLN A 30 2.57 -4.62 -16.62
C GLN A 30 2.63 -6.10 -16.23
N TYR A 31 2.14 -6.46 -15.04
CA TYR A 31 2.13 -7.84 -14.56
C TYR A 31 0.87 -8.14 -13.75
N THR A 32 0.54 -9.42 -13.70
CA THR A 32 -0.46 -9.95 -12.76
C THR A 32 0.27 -10.42 -11.51
N PHE A 33 -0.21 -10.04 -10.33
CA PHE A 33 0.37 -10.46 -9.06
C PHE A 33 -0.69 -11.06 -8.14
N ARG A 34 -0.24 -11.80 -7.13
CA ARG A 34 -1.10 -12.26 -6.05
C ARG A 34 -0.91 -11.37 -4.83
N GLU A 35 -2.02 -10.88 -4.32
CA GLU A 35 -2.09 -10.16 -3.06
C GLU A 35 -2.71 -11.09 -2.02
N GLU A 36 -2.01 -11.31 -0.92
CA GLU A 36 -2.58 -11.96 0.25
C GLU A 36 -2.81 -10.92 1.33
N SER A 37 -4.05 -10.80 1.78
CA SER A 37 -4.46 -9.91 2.86
C SER A 37 -4.94 -10.72 4.05
N VAL A 38 -4.48 -10.34 5.24
CA VAL A 38 -4.96 -10.81 6.53
C VAL A 38 -5.42 -9.59 7.30
N VAL A 39 -6.72 -9.51 7.58
CA VAL A 39 -7.31 -8.42 8.34
C VAL A 39 -7.78 -8.98 9.67
N GLU A 40 -7.13 -8.54 10.75
CA GLU A 40 -7.55 -8.86 12.11
C GLU A 40 -8.42 -7.74 12.66
N PHE A 41 -9.66 -8.06 12.98
CA PHE A 41 -10.58 -7.16 13.66
C PHE A 41 -10.45 -7.38 15.16
N LEU A 42 -10.08 -6.33 15.89
CA LEU A 42 -9.91 -6.36 17.34
C LEU A 42 -11.20 -5.93 18.05
N ASP A 43 -11.44 -6.48 19.24
CA ASP A 43 -12.46 -5.98 20.17
C ASP A 43 -11.96 -4.75 20.95
N LYS A 44 -12.82 -4.20 21.81
CA LYS A 44 -12.51 -3.02 22.64
C LYS A 44 -11.34 -3.24 23.62
N ASP A 45 -11.00 -4.49 23.92
CA ASP A 45 -9.92 -4.86 24.82
C ASP A 45 -8.63 -5.21 24.05
N GLY A 46 -8.62 -4.98 22.73
CA GLY A 46 -7.49 -5.25 21.84
C GLY A 46 -7.32 -6.73 21.49
N ARG A 47 -8.28 -7.60 21.80
CA ARG A 47 -8.21 -9.04 21.47
C ARG A 47 -8.80 -9.31 20.09
N THR A 48 -8.24 -10.29 19.37
CA THR A 48 -8.75 -10.66 18.04
C THR A 48 -10.18 -11.21 18.13
N LYS A 49 -11.13 -10.47 17.54
CA LYS A 49 -12.54 -10.84 17.42
C LYS A 49 -12.76 -11.74 16.20
N SER A 50 -12.13 -11.40 15.08
CA SER A 50 -12.23 -12.17 13.84
C SER A 50 -11.02 -11.89 12.94
N VAL A 51 -10.66 -12.88 12.13
CA VAL A 51 -9.61 -12.76 11.11
C VAL A 51 -10.22 -13.05 9.76
N GLU A 52 -10.06 -12.14 8.81
CA GLU A 52 -10.36 -12.39 7.40
C GLU A 52 -9.07 -12.58 6.63
N ARG A 53 -8.91 -13.74 5.96
CA ARG A 53 -7.79 -13.99 5.05
C ARG A 53 -8.30 -14.14 3.63
N GLN A 54 -7.74 -13.38 2.71
CA GLN A 54 -8.06 -13.46 1.30
C GLN A 54 -6.79 -13.50 0.47
N THR A 55 -6.80 -14.29 -0.60
CA THR A 55 -5.81 -14.17 -1.66
C THR A 55 -6.52 -13.78 -2.94
N LYS A 56 -6.06 -12.69 -3.54
CA LYS A 56 -6.56 -12.15 -4.80
C LYS A 56 -5.48 -12.23 -5.87
N GLU A 57 -5.90 -12.47 -7.09
CA GLU A 57 -5.08 -12.22 -8.27
C GLU A 57 -5.46 -10.84 -8.82
N VAL A 58 -4.49 -9.93 -8.84
CA VAL A 58 -4.65 -8.55 -9.27
C VAL A 58 -4.10 -8.43 -10.68
N LEU A 59 -4.94 -7.96 -11.60
CA LEU A 59 -4.62 -7.76 -13.00
C LEU A 59 -5.16 -6.41 -13.47
N PHE A 60 -4.66 -5.94 -14.60
CA PHE A 60 -5.08 -4.66 -15.15
C PHE A 60 -5.64 -4.86 -16.56
N TYR A 61 -6.77 -4.23 -16.83
CA TYR A 61 -7.35 -4.17 -18.17
C TYR A 61 -7.67 -2.72 -18.51
N ASP A 62 -7.06 -2.23 -19.58
CA ASP A 62 -7.31 -0.89 -20.09
C ASP A 62 -7.14 0.23 -19.03
N GLY A 63 -6.08 0.12 -18.22
CA GLY A 63 -5.76 1.04 -17.12
C GLY A 63 -6.58 0.85 -15.84
N THR A 64 -7.54 -0.09 -15.82
CA THR A 64 -8.37 -0.37 -14.65
C THR A 64 -7.90 -1.64 -13.93
N GLN A 65 -7.71 -1.54 -12.61
CA GLN A 65 -7.40 -2.67 -11.74
C GLN A 65 -8.62 -3.58 -11.59
N LEU A 66 -8.40 -4.88 -11.77
CA LEU A 66 -9.37 -5.94 -11.53
C LEU A 66 -8.78 -6.90 -10.49
N GLU A 67 -9.62 -7.36 -9.58
CA GLU A 67 -9.21 -8.27 -8.51
C GLU A 67 -10.05 -9.53 -8.57
N ARG A 68 -9.43 -10.69 -8.74
CA ARG A 68 -10.10 -11.99 -8.76
C ARG A 68 -9.81 -12.71 -7.45
N LEU A 69 -10.83 -13.03 -6.65
CA LEU A 69 -10.62 -13.81 -5.44
C LEU A 69 -10.22 -15.25 -5.83
N VAL A 70 -9.12 -15.77 -5.26
CA VAL A 70 -8.62 -17.12 -5.55
C VAL A 70 -8.52 -18.01 -4.31
N ALA A 71 -8.44 -17.42 -3.12
CA ALA A 71 -8.52 -18.14 -1.85
C ALA A 71 -9.22 -17.31 -0.78
N LYS A 72 -9.87 -17.99 0.16
CA LYS A 72 -10.46 -17.42 1.37
C LYS A 72 -10.11 -18.29 2.56
N ASP A 73 -9.77 -17.66 3.69
CA ASP A 73 -9.45 -18.33 4.96
C ASP A 73 -8.31 -19.37 4.80
N GLY A 74 -7.32 -19.02 3.96
CA GLY A 74 -6.16 -19.85 3.65
C GLY A 74 -6.44 -21.04 2.74
N LYS A 75 -7.66 -21.18 2.22
CA LYS A 75 -8.06 -22.30 1.35
C LYS A 75 -8.42 -21.79 -0.05
N PRO A 76 -8.03 -22.50 -1.12
CA PRO A 76 -8.51 -22.21 -2.46
C PRO A 76 -10.03 -22.19 -2.51
N LEU A 77 -10.60 -21.35 -3.38
CA LEU A 77 -12.03 -21.36 -3.63
C LEU A 77 -12.49 -22.73 -4.17
N SER A 78 -13.72 -23.12 -3.83
CA SER A 78 -14.36 -24.27 -4.50
C SER A 78 -14.48 -24.00 -6.01
N GLU A 79 -14.52 -25.05 -6.83
CA GLU A 79 -14.65 -24.92 -8.29
C GLU A 79 -15.80 -23.99 -8.70
N ARG A 80 -16.97 -24.14 -8.05
CA ARG A 80 -18.14 -23.28 -8.30
C ARG A 80 -17.88 -21.81 -7.95
N GLN A 81 -17.15 -21.53 -6.88
CA GLN A 81 -16.80 -20.15 -6.49
C GLN A 81 -15.74 -19.57 -7.43
N ALA A 82 -14.71 -20.34 -7.76
CA ALA A 82 -13.68 -19.95 -8.71
C ALA A 82 -14.26 -19.64 -10.10
N GLN A 83 -15.22 -20.45 -10.56
CA GLN A 83 -15.93 -20.23 -11.81
C GLN A 83 -16.78 -18.95 -11.76
N LYS A 84 -17.47 -18.68 -10.64
CA LYS A 84 -18.20 -17.41 -10.45
C LYS A 84 -17.29 -16.18 -10.49
N GLU A 85 -16.13 -16.26 -9.85
CA GLU A 85 -15.13 -15.17 -9.88
C GLU A 85 -14.58 -14.95 -11.29
N LYS A 86 -14.28 -16.04 -12.02
CA LYS A 86 -13.89 -15.96 -13.43
C LYS A 86 -14.96 -15.28 -14.28
N GLU A 87 -16.22 -15.71 -14.17
CA GLU A 87 -17.34 -15.12 -14.90
C GLU A 87 -17.56 -13.65 -14.54
N ARG A 88 -17.33 -13.26 -13.28
CA ARG A 88 -17.41 -11.85 -12.88
C ARG A 88 -16.35 -11.01 -13.60
N ILE A 89 -15.09 -11.44 -13.60
CA ILE A 89 -14.00 -10.75 -14.30
C ILE A 89 -14.25 -10.70 -15.82
N ASP A 90 -14.67 -11.82 -16.42
CA ASP A 90 -14.98 -11.89 -17.85
C ASP A 90 -16.13 -10.93 -18.23
N ARG A 91 -17.15 -10.80 -17.37
CA ARG A 91 -18.25 -9.82 -17.53
C ARG A 91 -17.76 -8.37 -17.43
N GLU A 92 -16.88 -8.06 -16.48
CA GLU A 92 -16.31 -6.71 -16.34
C GLU A 92 -15.49 -6.31 -17.57
N ILE A 93 -14.63 -7.21 -18.06
CA ILE A 93 -13.87 -7.00 -19.29
C ILE A 93 -14.80 -6.86 -20.51
N ALA A 94 -15.83 -7.71 -20.61
CA ALA A 94 -16.81 -7.61 -21.70
C ALA A 94 -17.57 -6.28 -21.69
N LYS A 95 -17.91 -5.78 -20.50
CA LYS A 95 -18.51 -4.44 -20.32
C LYS A 95 -17.55 -3.36 -20.84
N MET A 96 -16.28 -3.40 -20.45
CA MET A 96 -15.26 -2.43 -20.88
C MET A 96 -15.02 -2.47 -22.40
N LYS A 97 -15.07 -3.66 -23.01
CA LYS A 97 -14.96 -3.82 -24.48
C LYS A 97 -16.12 -3.14 -25.22
N ARG A 98 -17.32 -3.13 -24.63
CA ARG A 98 -18.55 -2.55 -25.22
C ARG A 98 -18.76 -1.08 -24.85
N GLU A 99 -17.88 -0.47 -24.06
CA GLU A 99 -17.97 0.94 -23.72
C GLU A 99 -17.91 1.83 -24.97
N SER A 100 -18.73 2.89 -24.98
CA SER A 100 -18.58 3.96 -25.95
C SER A 100 -17.23 4.67 -25.77
N PRO A 101 -16.69 5.34 -26.80
CA PRO A 101 -15.43 6.08 -26.67
C PRO A 101 -15.43 7.08 -25.50
N SER A 102 -16.55 7.78 -25.27
CA SER A 102 -16.70 8.73 -24.15
C SER A 102 -16.69 8.03 -22.79
N ALA A 103 -17.40 6.90 -22.64
CA ALA A 103 -17.41 6.14 -21.39
C ALA A 103 -16.02 5.57 -21.07
N ARG A 104 -15.31 5.05 -22.09
CA ARG A 104 -13.93 4.57 -21.96
C ARG A 104 -12.99 5.69 -21.53
N ALA A 105 -13.06 6.85 -22.19
CA ALA A 105 -12.24 8.00 -21.85
C ALA A 105 -12.47 8.46 -20.40
N LYS A 106 -13.74 8.49 -19.96
CA LYS A 106 -14.10 8.80 -18.58
C LYS A 106 -13.50 7.81 -17.59
N ARG A 107 -13.68 6.49 -17.78
CA ARG A 107 -13.14 5.45 -16.89
C ARG A 107 -11.61 5.49 -16.82
N ARG A 108 -10.94 5.67 -17.95
CA ARG A 108 -9.47 5.83 -17.99
C ARG A 108 -9.04 7.10 -17.24
N GLY A 109 -9.77 8.20 -17.40
CA GLY A 109 -9.52 9.44 -16.67
C GLY A 109 -9.67 9.26 -15.16
N GLU A 110 -10.72 8.57 -14.69
CA GLU A 110 -10.91 8.23 -13.28
C GLU A 110 -9.79 7.33 -12.75
N SER A 111 -9.38 6.32 -13.52
CA SER A 111 -8.28 5.41 -13.15
C SER A 111 -6.94 6.16 -13.06
N ALA A 112 -6.66 7.06 -14.01
CA ALA A 112 -5.47 7.90 -14.02
C ALA A 112 -5.48 8.93 -12.86
N ALA A 113 -6.63 9.52 -12.55
CA ALA A 113 -6.78 10.43 -11.42
C ALA A 113 -6.56 9.71 -10.08
N ALA A 114 -7.12 8.51 -9.92
CA ALA A 114 -6.90 7.68 -8.73
C ALA A 114 -5.43 7.29 -8.58
N LEU A 115 -4.76 6.88 -9.67
CA LEU A 115 -3.32 6.62 -9.69
C LEU A 115 -2.51 7.86 -9.28
N LYS A 116 -2.88 9.02 -9.80
CA LYS A 116 -2.23 10.29 -9.47
C LYS A 116 -2.39 10.65 -7.99
N GLU A 117 -3.62 10.61 -7.45
CA GLU A 117 -3.88 10.90 -6.03
C GLU A 117 -3.10 9.95 -5.09
N GLU A 118 -2.99 8.68 -5.47
CA GLU A 118 -2.29 7.64 -4.72
C GLU A 118 -0.77 7.83 -4.74
N THR A 119 -0.22 8.27 -5.88
CA THR A 119 1.20 8.63 -6.01
C THR A 119 1.52 9.94 -5.25
N GLU A 120 0.65 10.94 -5.35
CA GLU A 120 0.78 12.21 -4.64
C GLU A 120 0.68 12.04 -3.12
N GLY A 121 -0.19 11.13 -2.65
CA GLY A 121 -0.27 10.76 -1.23
C GLY A 121 1.05 10.17 -0.71
N ARG A 122 1.66 9.25 -1.46
CA ARG A 122 2.96 8.64 -1.10
C ARG A 122 4.09 9.66 -1.02
N ARG A 123 4.19 10.55 -2.02
CA ARG A 123 5.19 11.64 -2.03
C ARG A 123 5.11 12.51 -0.80
N GLN A 124 3.89 12.79 -0.38
CA GLN A 124 3.62 13.67 0.74
C GLN A 124 4.00 13.06 2.09
N VAL A 125 4.19 11.74 2.20
CA VAL A 125 4.63 11.10 3.45
C VAL A 125 5.98 11.66 3.90
N MET A 126 6.91 12.00 3.00
CA MET A 126 8.17 12.63 3.40
C MET A 126 8.01 14.06 3.92
N GLU A 127 7.05 14.81 3.37
CA GLU A 127 6.79 16.20 3.76
C GLU A 127 5.94 16.30 5.04
N ALA A 128 5.10 15.29 5.27
CA ALA A 128 4.10 15.28 6.33
C ALA A 128 4.67 14.92 7.71
N PHE A 129 5.86 14.31 7.79
CA PHE A 129 6.37 13.77 9.04
C PHE A 129 7.77 14.27 9.39
N ASP A 130 7.98 14.54 10.68
CA ASP A 130 9.30 14.63 11.28
C ASP A 130 9.78 13.22 11.64
N LEU A 131 10.87 12.80 10.99
CA LEU A 131 11.37 11.43 11.04
C LEU A 131 12.53 11.31 12.04
N THR A 132 12.49 10.26 12.86
CA THR A 132 13.54 9.94 13.83
C THR A 132 13.94 8.47 13.69
N LEU A 133 15.22 8.19 13.44
CA LEU A 133 15.75 6.83 13.47
C LEU A 133 15.81 6.33 14.92
N LYS A 134 15.03 5.30 15.25
CA LYS A 134 15.00 4.66 16.57
C LYS A 134 16.03 3.54 16.70
N GLY A 135 16.53 3.02 15.58
CA GLY A 135 17.55 1.98 15.55
C GLY A 135 17.23 0.93 14.50
N GLU A 136 17.49 -0.33 14.85
CA GLU A 136 17.33 -1.47 13.95
C GLU A 136 16.40 -2.51 14.58
N GLN A 137 15.66 -3.23 13.74
CA GLN A 137 14.79 -4.32 14.15
C GLN A 137 14.89 -5.46 13.12
N VAL A 138 14.50 -6.67 13.52
CA VAL A 138 14.34 -7.79 12.61
C VAL A 138 12.85 -8.11 12.48
N VAL A 139 12.32 -8.06 11.26
CA VAL A 139 10.93 -8.45 10.94
C VAL A 139 10.97 -9.59 9.93
N ALA A 140 10.32 -10.71 10.28
CA ALA A 140 10.29 -11.92 9.45
C ALA A 140 11.70 -12.39 9.00
N GLY A 141 12.69 -12.30 9.90
CA GLY A 141 14.08 -12.69 9.61
C GLY A 141 14.88 -11.68 8.79
N ARG A 142 14.31 -10.51 8.45
CA ARG A 142 14.98 -9.47 7.67
C ARG A 142 15.32 -8.24 8.52
N PRO A 143 16.57 -7.76 8.51
CA PRO A 143 16.96 -6.57 9.26
C PRO A 143 16.40 -5.30 8.59
N CYS A 144 15.84 -4.41 9.39
CA CYS A 144 15.24 -3.16 8.96
C CYS A 144 15.66 -1.99 9.85
N TRP A 145 15.58 -0.79 9.30
CA TRP A 145 15.65 0.46 10.05
C TRP A 145 14.29 0.74 10.69
N LEU A 146 14.25 0.96 12.00
CA LEU A 146 13.06 1.37 12.73
C LEU A 146 13.01 2.90 12.78
N ILE A 147 12.01 3.49 12.14
CA ILE A 147 11.87 4.94 11.98
C ILE A 147 10.54 5.38 12.56
N HIS A 148 10.59 6.33 13.49
CA HIS A 148 9.41 6.99 14.03
C HIS A 148 9.04 8.21 13.19
N GLY A 149 7.76 8.37 12.88
CA GLY A 149 7.22 9.56 12.23
C GLY A 149 6.19 10.25 13.12
N LYS A 150 6.36 11.56 13.33
CA LYS A 150 5.34 12.45 13.92
C LYS A 150 4.84 13.45 12.89
N PRO A 151 3.54 13.80 12.85
CA PRO A 151 3.04 14.84 11.96
C PRO A 151 3.82 16.13 12.14
N ARG A 152 4.32 16.68 11.03
CA ARG A 152 5.00 17.97 11.00
C ARG A 152 3.99 19.08 11.22
N VAL A 153 4.27 19.94 12.19
CA VAL A 153 3.47 21.16 12.44
C VAL A 153 3.53 22.07 11.21
N GLY A 154 2.37 22.51 10.74
CA GLY A 154 2.26 23.41 9.58
C GLY A 154 2.32 22.73 8.21
N TYR A 155 2.41 21.39 8.16
CA TYR A 155 2.25 20.65 6.91
C TYR A 155 0.92 20.98 6.21
N GLN A 156 1.00 21.37 4.94
CA GLN A 156 -0.15 21.75 4.12
C GLN A 156 -0.49 20.61 3.14
N PRO A 157 -1.51 19.79 3.43
CA PRO A 157 -1.85 18.65 2.60
C PRO A 157 -2.40 19.06 1.24
N LYS A 158 -2.01 18.32 0.20
CA LYS A 158 -2.53 18.43 -1.16
C LYS A 158 -3.37 17.19 -1.45
N GLY A 159 -4.69 17.33 -1.36
CA GLY A 159 -5.65 16.25 -1.60
C GLY A 159 -6.15 15.58 -0.32
N ARG A 160 -7.17 14.72 -0.47
CA ARG A 160 -7.91 14.15 0.67
C ARG A 160 -7.07 13.15 1.48
N ARG A 161 -6.32 12.28 0.81
CA ARG A 161 -5.45 11.30 1.48
C ARG A 161 -4.33 11.96 2.28
N ALA A 162 -3.73 12.99 1.72
CA ALA A 162 -2.71 13.79 2.37
C ALA A 162 -3.20 14.43 3.68
N ASP A 163 -4.45 14.89 3.73
CA ASP A 163 -5.02 15.50 4.95
C ASP A 163 -5.05 14.54 6.14
N GLN A 164 -5.26 13.25 5.88
CA GLN A 164 -5.30 12.21 6.91
C GLN A 164 -3.93 12.01 7.57
N LEU A 165 -2.81 12.28 6.87
CA LEU A 165 -1.46 12.11 7.42
C LEU A 165 -1.21 12.94 8.68
N LYS A 166 -1.93 14.06 8.83
CA LYS A 166 -1.84 14.93 10.03
C LYS A 166 -2.35 14.28 11.31
N LYS A 167 -3.12 13.19 11.19
CA LYS A 167 -3.84 12.56 12.31
C LYS A 167 -3.14 11.33 12.84
N PHE A 168 -2.02 10.93 12.27
CA PHE A 168 -1.36 9.68 12.63
C PHE A 168 0.06 9.93 13.07
N GLN A 169 0.53 9.16 14.04
CA GLN A 169 1.95 9.00 14.31
C GLN A 169 2.26 7.51 14.42
N GLY A 170 3.53 7.14 14.32
CA GLY A 170 3.86 5.73 14.41
C GLY A 170 5.27 5.37 14.01
N ASP A 171 5.50 4.07 13.91
CA ASP A 171 6.79 3.46 13.60
C ASP A 171 6.71 2.65 12.31
N ALA A 172 7.69 2.88 11.43
CA ALA A 172 7.90 2.14 10.19
C ALA A 172 9.21 1.35 10.28
N CYS A 173 9.17 0.08 9.89
CA CYS A 173 10.33 -0.78 9.70
C CYS A 173 10.61 -0.90 8.21
N ILE A 174 11.74 -0.33 7.75
CA ILE A 174 12.15 -0.29 6.34
C ILE A 174 13.33 -1.25 6.12
N ASP A 175 13.15 -2.23 5.26
CA ASP A 175 14.15 -3.26 4.99
C ASP A 175 15.48 -2.66 4.53
N LYS A 176 16.59 -3.12 5.11
CA LYS A 176 17.93 -2.60 4.79
C LYS A 176 18.42 -2.97 3.39
N ALA A 177 18.05 -4.15 2.90
CA ALA A 177 18.55 -4.65 1.62
C ALA A 177 17.73 -4.12 0.45
N THR A 178 16.42 -3.99 0.64
CA THR A 178 15.49 -3.71 -0.46
C THR A 178 14.72 -2.41 -0.30
N SER A 179 14.81 -1.72 0.85
CA SER A 179 13.99 -0.53 1.15
C SER A 179 12.48 -0.79 1.10
N ASP A 180 12.04 -2.03 1.30
CA ASP A 180 10.63 -2.36 1.40
C ASP A 180 10.06 -1.98 2.77
N TRP A 181 8.80 -1.58 2.79
CA TRP A 181 8.04 -1.38 4.01
C TRP A 181 7.69 -2.75 4.60
N MET A 182 8.33 -3.12 5.70
CA MET A 182 8.18 -4.44 6.33
C MET A 182 7.11 -4.46 7.42
N ARG A 183 6.97 -3.34 8.13
CA ARG A 183 5.94 -3.14 9.15
C ARG A 183 5.65 -1.65 9.31
N LEU A 184 4.38 -1.34 9.53
CA LEU A 184 3.91 -0.02 9.88
C LEU A 184 2.95 -0.14 11.07
N GLU A 185 3.28 0.51 12.17
CA GLU A 185 2.45 0.59 13.38
C GLU A 185 2.04 2.05 13.53
N MET A 186 0.74 2.34 13.51
CA MET A 186 0.23 3.72 13.54
C MET A 186 -0.89 3.84 14.55
N GLU A 187 -0.97 5.00 15.18
CA GLU A 187 -2.05 5.40 16.07
C GLU A 187 -2.54 6.79 15.69
N THR A 188 -3.81 7.06 16.00
CA THR A 188 -4.39 8.39 15.79
C THR A 188 -3.94 9.31 16.92
N THR A 189 -3.46 10.51 16.59
CA THR A 189 -3.09 11.59 17.52
C THR A 189 -4.26 12.45 17.93
#